data_AF-A0A0N5BZM3-F1
#
_entry.id   AF-A0A0N5BZM3-F1
#
_cell.length_a   1.000
_cell.length_b   1.000
_cell.length_c   1.000
_cell.angle_alpha   90.00
_cell.angle_beta   90.00
_cell.angle_gamma   90.00
#
_symmetry.space_group_name_H-M   'P 1'
#
loop_
_entity.id
_entity.type
_entity.pdbx_description
1 polymer ?
#
loop_
_entity_poly.entity_id
_entity_poly.type
_entity_poly.pdbx_seq_one_letter_code
_entity_poly.pdbx_strand_id
1 'polypeptide(L)'
;MQNCKSYTIINGDYVIFKGEISPLSNFYEKKFTDDDVQESRFFNDANTVYKILRSPKAISVKRLARQIRNYDDQTWINVRDKIMYEGLKLKFRDEELNNYLKKCYLNENKPKYFIENSGHHYWGCNIINVVSPINPRQMNGQNKLGNMLNALAKQMFGPR
;
A
#
# COMPACT_ATOMS: atom_id res chain seq x y z
N MET A 1 -15.86 17.83 10.76
CA MET A 1 -14.98 16.72 11.19
C MET A 1 -13.61 16.95 10.60
N GLN A 2 -12.58 17.07 11.44
CA GLN A 2 -11.21 17.33 11.01
C GLN A 2 -10.82 16.40 9.86
N ASN A 3 -10.36 17.02 8.78
CA ASN A 3 -9.91 16.37 7.55
C ASN A 3 -8.56 15.68 7.84
N CYS A 4 -8.59 14.66 8.70
CA CYS A 4 -7.41 14.00 9.21
C CYS A 4 -6.66 13.41 8.02
N LYS A 5 -5.43 13.86 7.77
CA LYS A 5 -4.69 13.54 6.54
C LYS A 5 -4.13 12.12 6.53
N SER A 6 -4.03 11.47 7.69
CA SER A 6 -3.48 10.13 7.82
C SER A 6 -3.99 9.41 9.07
N TYR A 7 -4.27 8.10 8.98
CA TYR A 7 -4.74 7.26 10.09
C TYR A 7 -4.70 5.76 9.74
N THR A 8 -4.87 4.92 10.78
CA THR A 8 -5.34 3.53 10.70
C THR A 8 -6.49 3.37 11.70
N ILE A 9 -7.64 2.86 11.26
CA ILE A 9 -8.86 2.70 12.06
C ILE A 9 -9.37 1.27 11.87
N ILE A 10 -9.76 0.62 12.96
CA ILE A 10 -10.48 -0.66 12.91
C ILE A 10 -11.96 -0.36 13.09
N ASN A 11 -12.80 -0.82 12.15
CA ASN A 11 -14.24 -0.65 12.19
C ASN A 11 -14.91 -1.96 11.72
N GLY A 12 -15.41 -2.73 12.69
CA GLY A 12 -15.96 -4.07 12.45
C GLY A 12 -14.93 -4.98 11.78
N ASP A 13 -15.28 -5.46 10.59
CA ASP A 13 -14.45 -6.35 9.78
C ASP A 13 -13.42 -5.62 8.91
N TYR A 14 -13.32 -4.29 9.02
CA TYR A 14 -12.46 -3.47 8.16
C TYR A 14 -11.31 -2.82 8.93
N VAL A 15 -10.14 -2.79 8.30
CA VAL A 15 -9.00 -1.94 8.68
C VAL A 15 -8.88 -0.85 7.63
N ILE A 16 -9.27 0.37 8.00
CA ILE A 16 -9.33 1.53 7.11
C ILE A 16 -8.12 2.39 7.39
N PHE A 17 -7.35 2.71 6.35
CA PHE A 17 -6.11 3.42 6.52
C PHE A 17 -5.86 4.42 5.40
N LYS A 18 -5.07 5.45 5.70
CA LYS A 18 -4.56 6.38 4.69
C LYS A 18 -3.35 7.16 5.19
N GLY A 19 -2.56 7.67 4.25
CA GLY A 19 -1.49 8.63 4.49
C GLY A 19 -0.23 8.04 5.11
N GLU A 20 0.71 8.91 5.47
CA GLU A 20 2.08 8.56 5.85
C GLU A 20 2.25 7.97 7.25
N ILE A 21 1.30 8.11 8.17
CA ILE A 21 1.42 7.54 9.53
C ILE A 21 0.99 6.07 9.60
N SER A 22 0.33 5.54 8.56
CA SER A 22 -0.16 4.17 8.56
C SER A 22 0.87 3.22 7.94
N PRO A 23 1.43 2.25 8.67
CA PRO A 23 2.36 1.26 8.12
C PRO A 23 1.78 0.45 6.95
N LEU A 24 0.46 0.41 6.78
CA LEU A 24 -0.23 -0.26 5.67
C LEU A 24 -0.15 0.55 4.37
N SER A 25 -0.05 1.88 4.47
CA SER A 25 0.01 2.81 3.33
C SER A 25 1.37 2.77 2.65
N ASN A 26 1.38 2.84 1.32
CA ASN A 26 2.62 3.00 0.56
C ASN A 26 3.29 4.37 0.73
N PHE A 27 2.62 5.30 1.43
CA PHE A 27 3.22 6.57 1.84
C PHE A 27 3.94 6.51 3.18
N TYR A 28 3.86 5.40 3.92
CA TYR A 28 4.63 5.22 5.15
C TYR A 28 6.11 5.08 4.85
N GLU A 29 6.91 5.96 5.45
CA GLU A 29 8.35 5.99 5.25
C GLU A 29 9.02 4.88 6.08
N LYS A 30 9.55 3.88 5.37
CA LYS A 30 10.50 2.89 5.92
C LYS A 30 11.64 2.78 4.93
N LYS A 31 12.88 2.84 5.41
CA LYS A 31 14.06 2.68 4.56
C LYS A 31 14.17 1.20 4.16
N PHE A 32 14.20 0.94 2.86
CA PHE A 32 14.59 -0.37 2.33
C PHE A 32 16.09 -0.60 2.58
N THR A 33 16.47 -1.85 2.79
CA THR A 33 17.86 -2.27 2.94
C THR A 33 18.53 -2.43 1.56
N ASP A 34 19.86 -2.49 1.51
CA ASP A 34 20.59 -2.69 0.25
C ASP A 34 20.26 -4.05 -0.40
N ASP A 35 19.84 -5.05 0.40
CA ASP A 35 19.40 -6.34 -0.10
C ASP A 35 18.05 -6.25 -0.81
N ASP A 36 17.11 -5.45 -0.30
CA ASP A 36 15.82 -5.19 -0.96
C ASP A 36 16.01 -4.51 -2.32
N VAL A 37 17.04 -3.66 -2.44
CA VAL A 37 17.39 -2.99 -3.70
C VAL A 37 17.87 -3.99 -4.74
N GLN A 38 18.70 -4.97 -4.35
CA GLN A 38 19.22 -5.98 -5.28
C GLN A 38 18.13 -6.91 -5.82
N GLU A 39 17.13 -7.23 -5.01
CA GLU A 39 16.01 -8.09 -5.42
C GLU A 39 14.96 -7.35 -6.27
N SER A 40 14.99 -6.01 -6.27
CA SER A 40 14.06 -5.14 -6.98
C SER A 40 14.42 -4.83 -8.44
N ARG A 41 15.36 -5.55 -9.07
CA ARG A 41 15.87 -5.34 -10.45
C ARG A 41 14.83 -5.59 -11.58
N PHE A 42 13.58 -5.21 -11.37
CA PHE A 42 12.45 -5.30 -12.30
C PHE A 42 12.44 -4.23 -13.39
N PHE A 43 13.40 -3.31 -13.38
CA PHE A 43 13.33 -2.10 -14.18
C PHE A 43 14.54 -2.00 -15.11
N ASN A 44 14.27 -1.81 -16.40
CA ASN A 44 15.28 -1.62 -17.44
C ASN A 44 16.04 -0.27 -17.35
N ASP A 45 15.72 0.58 -16.38
CA ASP A 45 16.42 1.83 -16.08
C ASP A 45 16.93 1.83 -14.64
N ALA A 46 18.11 1.23 -14.45
CA ALA A 46 18.76 1.12 -13.15
C ALA A 46 18.97 2.48 -12.46
N ASN A 47 19.13 3.58 -13.22
CA ASN A 47 19.41 4.90 -12.64
C ASN A 47 18.17 5.54 -12.00
N THR A 48 17.02 5.44 -12.65
CA THR A 48 15.75 5.95 -12.10
C THR A 48 15.32 5.12 -10.88
N VAL A 49 15.56 3.83 -10.93
CA VAL A 49 15.24 2.86 -9.86
C VAL A 49 16.09 3.09 -8.65
N TYR A 50 17.39 3.31 -8.86
CA TYR A 50 18.32 3.68 -7.80
C TYR A 50 17.90 4.98 -7.09
N LYS A 51 17.43 5.98 -7.84
CA LYS A 51 16.93 7.24 -7.27
C LYS A 51 15.61 7.08 -6.53
N ILE A 52 14.71 6.22 -7.02
CA ILE A 52 13.44 5.89 -6.37
C ILE A 52 13.69 5.16 -5.04
N LEU A 53 14.56 4.15 -5.05
CA LEU A 53 14.84 3.31 -3.89
C LEU A 53 15.62 4.05 -2.79
N ARG A 54 16.48 5.02 -3.16
CA ARG A 54 17.20 5.86 -2.18
C ARG A 54 16.42 7.10 -1.75
N SER A 55 15.23 7.36 -2.31
CA SER A 55 14.43 8.50 -1.90
C SER A 55 13.71 8.17 -0.58
N PRO A 56 13.96 8.91 0.51
CA PRO A 56 13.39 8.58 1.82
C PRO A 56 11.88 8.82 1.88
N LYS A 57 11.31 9.58 0.92
CA LYS A 57 9.91 10.01 0.94
C LYS A 57 9.15 9.45 -0.26
N ALA A 58 8.05 8.76 -0.01
CA ALA A 58 7.13 8.27 -1.06
C ALA A 58 6.59 9.39 -1.96
N ILE A 59 6.45 10.61 -1.43
CA ILE A 59 6.06 11.80 -2.20
C ILE A 59 7.16 12.21 -3.19
N SER A 60 8.42 12.11 -2.78
CA SER A 60 9.57 12.39 -3.65
C SER A 60 9.67 11.34 -4.75
N VAL A 61 9.45 10.05 -4.43
CA VAL A 61 9.34 8.96 -5.41
C VAL A 61 8.23 9.25 -6.42
N LYS A 62 7.03 9.61 -5.96
CA LYS A 62 5.88 9.93 -6.83
C LYS A 62 6.17 11.13 -7.76
N ARG A 63 6.88 12.15 -7.25
CA ARG A 63 7.28 13.31 -8.04
C ARG A 63 8.35 12.95 -9.09
N LEU A 64 9.34 12.13 -8.71
CA LEU A 64 10.39 11.64 -9.62
C LEU A 64 9.82 10.71 -10.69
N ALA A 65 8.88 9.83 -10.33
CA ALA A 65 8.20 8.94 -11.28
C ALA A 65 7.40 9.72 -12.35
N ARG A 66 6.84 10.89 -12.01
CA ARG A 66 6.18 11.80 -12.97
C ARG A 66 7.14 12.52 -13.91
N GLN A 67 8.45 12.44 -13.67
CA GLN A 67 9.48 13.09 -14.49
C GLN A 67 10.21 12.11 -15.42
N ILE A 68 9.80 10.84 -15.46
CA ILE A 68 10.37 9.82 -16.36
C ILE A 68 10.07 10.24 -17.80
N ARG A 69 11.13 10.61 -18.56
CA ARG A 69 11.02 10.84 -20.00
C ARG A 69 10.61 9.53 -20.69
N ASN A 70 9.65 9.59 -21.60
CA ASN A 70 9.04 8.44 -22.29
C ASN A 70 8.14 7.56 -21.38
N TYR A 71 7.51 8.13 -20.35
CA TYR A 71 6.43 7.44 -19.64
C TYR A 71 5.31 7.04 -20.62
N ASP A 72 5.06 5.74 -20.72
CA ASP A 72 3.96 5.15 -21.48
C ASP A 72 2.91 4.59 -20.53
N ASP A 73 1.72 5.19 -20.55
CA ASP A 73 0.58 4.76 -19.75
C ASP A 73 0.23 3.31 -20.01
N GLN A 74 0.34 2.84 -21.25
CA GLN A 74 -0.06 1.48 -21.60
C GLN A 74 0.91 0.45 -20.99
N THR A 75 2.21 0.69 -21.12
CA THR A 75 3.24 -0.11 -20.46
C THR A 75 3.05 -0.07 -18.94
N TRP A 76 2.83 1.10 -18.35
CA TRP A 76 2.61 1.22 -16.90
C TRP A 76 1.38 0.46 -16.42
N ILE A 77 0.24 0.59 -17.10
CA ILE A 77 -0.99 -0.13 -16.77
C ILE A 77 -0.75 -1.65 -16.74
N ASN A 78 0.07 -2.16 -17.66
CA ASN A 78 0.39 -3.59 -17.76
C ASN A 78 1.27 -4.10 -16.60
N VAL A 79 2.09 -3.24 -15.98
CA VAL A 79 3.07 -3.66 -14.96
C VAL A 79 2.78 -3.16 -13.55
N ARG A 80 1.96 -2.12 -13.38
CA ARG A 80 1.77 -1.41 -12.09
C ARG A 80 1.31 -2.32 -10.95
N ASP A 81 0.42 -3.27 -11.25
CA ASP A 81 -0.13 -4.17 -10.23
C ASP A 81 0.94 -5.14 -9.73
N LYS A 82 1.72 -5.71 -10.67
CA LYS A 82 2.84 -6.60 -10.35
C LYS A 82 3.89 -5.86 -9.52
N ILE A 83 4.34 -4.70 -9.99
CA ILE A 83 5.34 -3.88 -9.28
C ILE A 83 4.88 -3.53 -7.88
N MET A 84 3.61 -3.14 -7.72
CA MET A 84 3.06 -2.81 -6.42
C MET A 84 3.06 -4.01 -5.48
N TYR A 85 2.62 -5.17 -5.96
CA TYR A 85 2.58 -6.39 -5.14
C TYR A 85 3.98 -6.86 -4.72
N GLU A 86 4.96 -6.81 -5.63
CA GLU A 86 6.37 -7.10 -5.29
C GLU A 86 6.91 -6.12 -4.24
N GLY A 87 6.63 -4.82 -4.39
CA GLY A 87 7.01 -3.81 -3.40
C GLY A 87 6.38 -4.04 -2.03
N LEU A 88 5.13 -4.48 -1.96
CA LEU A 88 4.47 -4.87 -0.71
C LEU A 88 5.13 -6.09 -0.07
N LYS A 89 5.47 -7.11 -0.85
CA LYS A 89 6.20 -8.29 -0.34
C LYS A 89 7.53 -7.87 0.28
N LEU A 90 8.31 -7.03 -0.39
CA LEU A 90 9.57 -6.51 0.14
C LEU A 90 9.33 -5.71 1.43
N LYS A 91 8.39 -4.77 1.41
CA LYS A 91 8.05 -3.93 2.57
C LYS A 91 7.69 -4.75 3.82
N PHE A 92 6.90 -5.82 3.67
CA PHE A 92 6.44 -6.65 4.79
C PHE A 92 7.34 -7.84 5.13
N ARG A 93 8.56 -7.89 4.56
CA ARG A 93 9.65 -8.75 5.08
C ARG A 93 10.26 -8.20 6.36
N ASP A 94 10.28 -6.87 6.52
CA ASP A 94 10.68 -6.24 7.77
C ASP A 94 9.81 -6.75 8.92
N GLU A 95 10.44 -7.21 9.99
CA GLU A 95 9.77 -7.91 11.08
C GLU A 95 8.73 -7.02 11.80
N GLU A 96 9.05 -5.73 12.00
CA GLU A 96 8.16 -4.77 12.64
C GLU A 96 6.89 -4.58 11.79
N LEU A 97 7.06 -4.38 10.49
CA LEU A 97 5.95 -4.22 9.54
C LEU A 97 5.14 -5.51 9.38
N ASN A 98 5.81 -6.66 9.34
CA ASN A 98 5.18 -7.98 9.28
C ASN A 98 4.25 -8.19 10.47
N ASN A 99 4.76 -7.93 11.68
CA ASN A 99 4.00 -8.03 12.91
C ASN A 99 2.83 -7.04 12.95
N TYR A 100 3.02 -5.83 12.43
CA TYR A 100 1.93 -4.85 12.29
C TYR A 100 0.84 -5.35 11.34
N LEU A 101 1.21 -5.86 10.16
CA LEU A 101 0.25 -6.42 9.20
C LEU A 101 -0.54 -7.58 9.81
N LYS A 102 0.14 -8.50 10.50
CA LYS A 102 -0.49 -9.62 11.19
C LYS A 102 -1.47 -9.16 12.25
N LYS A 103 -1.09 -8.19 13.09
CA LYS A 103 -1.96 -7.61 14.13
C LYS A 103 -3.21 -6.97 13.55
N CYS A 104 -3.10 -6.25 12.44
CA CYS A 104 -4.26 -5.68 11.76
C CYS A 104 -5.14 -6.75 11.10
N TYR A 105 -4.52 -7.76 10.48
CA TYR A 105 -5.25 -8.80 9.75
C TYR A 105 -5.99 -9.77 10.67
N LEU A 106 -5.37 -10.23 11.77
CA LEU A 106 -5.92 -11.25 12.69
C LEU A 106 -6.44 -10.66 14.01
N ASN A 107 -6.88 -9.41 14.02
CA ASN A 107 -7.40 -8.79 15.23
C ASN A 107 -8.65 -9.58 15.71
N GLU A 108 -8.60 -10.07 16.96
CA GLU A 108 -9.57 -11.00 17.58
C GLU A 108 -9.65 -12.40 16.93
N ASN A 109 -8.53 -12.91 16.38
CA ASN A 109 -8.44 -14.21 15.70
C ASN A 109 -9.36 -14.36 14.48
N LYS A 110 -9.90 -13.25 13.96
CA LYS A 110 -10.70 -13.21 12.73
C LYS A 110 -9.99 -12.36 11.67
N PRO A 111 -9.92 -12.83 10.40
CA PRO A 111 -9.45 -12.01 9.29
C PRO A 111 -10.26 -10.73 9.12
N LYS A 112 -9.58 -9.59 9.01
CA LYS A 112 -10.15 -8.30 8.62
C LYS A 112 -9.75 -7.92 7.19
N TYR A 113 -10.50 -6.99 6.60
CA TYR A 113 -10.32 -6.51 5.23
C TYR A 113 -9.74 -5.09 5.19
N PHE A 114 -8.67 -4.91 4.43
CA PHE A 114 -7.97 -3.64 4.28
C PHE A 114 -8.67 -2.69 3.30
N ILE A 115 -8.83 -1.43 3.70
CA ILE A 115 -9.37 -0.35 2.88
C ILE A 115 -8.42 0.86 2.89
N GLU A 116 -7.86 1.18 1.73
CA GLU A 116 -7.06 2.37 1.47
C GLU A 116 -8.00 3.57 1.20
N ASN A 117 -8.29 4.38 2.21
CA ASN A 117 -9.23 5.52 2.09
C ASN A 117 -8.53 6.82 1.63
N SER A 118 -7.74 6.73 0.56
CA SER A 118 -6.97 7.86 0.02
C SER A 118 -7.74 8.74 -0.97
N GLY A 119 -8.94 8.33 -1.40
CA GLY A 119 -9.71 8.97 -2.47
C GLY A 119 -9.16 8.70 -3.88
N HIS A 120 -8.11 7.89 -4.02
CA HIS A 120 -7.56 7.55 -5.32
C HIS A 120 -8.42 6.51 -6.04
N HIS A 121 -8.91 6.81 -7.25
CA HIS A 121 -9.86 5.94 -7.99
C HIS A 121 -9.37 4.48 -8.20
N TYR A 122 -8.06 4.28 -8.47
CA TYR A 122 -7.48 2.95 -8.68
C TYR A 122 -6.94 2.30 -7.39
N TRP A 123 -5.95 2.93 -6.75
CA TRP A 123 -5.26 2.35 -5.59
C TRP A 123 -6.12 2.29 -4.32
N GLY A 124 -7.00 3.26 -4.12
CA GLY A 124 -7.82 3.37 -2.92
C GLY A 124 -9.30 3.48 -3.23
N CYS A 125 -10.03 4.02 -2.26
CA CYS A 125 -11.40 4.44 -2.41
C CYS A 125 -11.67 5.70 -1.57
N ASN A 126 -12.90 6.19 -1.62
CA ASN A 126 -13.41 7.24 -0.74
C ASN A 126 -14.56 6.71 0.12
N ILE A 127 -14.39 6.77 1.43
CA ILE A 127 -15.40 6.55 2.47
C ILE A 127 -15.51 7.85 3.26
N ILE A 128 -16.70 8.46 3.22
CA ILE A 128 -16.99 9.76 3.83
C ILE A 128 -16.95 9.66 5.36
N ASN A 129 -17.57 8.61 5.92
CA ASN A 129 -17.67 8.41 7.35
C ASN A 129 -17.06 7.05 7.73
N VAL A 130 -15.84 7.10 8.25
CA VAL A 130 -15.07 5.92 8.66
C VAL A 130 -15.39 5.42 10.08
N VAL A 131 -16.21 6.17 10.84
CA VAL A 131 -16.59 5.79 12.22
C VAL A 131 -17.97 5.11 12.28
N SER A 132 -18.81 5.29 11.27
CA SER A 132 -20.08 4.56 11.13
C SER A 132 -19.86 3.19 10.50
N PRO A 133 -20.80 2.23 10.67
CA PRO A 133 -20.73 0.94 9.99
C PRO A 133 -20.46 1.11 8.49
N ILE A 134 -19.46 0.40 7.98
CA ILE A 134 -19.02 0.55 6.61
C ILE A 134 -20.00 -0.15 5.67
N ASN A 135 -20.51 0.59 4.70
CA ASN A 135 -21.29 0.05 3.59
C ASN A 135 -20.39 -0.06 2.35
N PRO A 136 -20.04 -1.28 1.90
CA PRO A 136 -19.20 -1.48 0.70
C PRO A 136 -19.75 -0.81 -0.55
N ARG A 137 -21.07 -0.62 -0.66
CA ARG A 137 -21.70 0.07 -1.80
C ARG A 137 -21.40 1.57 -1.87
N GLN A 138 -20.92 2.15 -0.77
CA GLN A 138 -20.56 3.57 -0.69
C GLN A 138 -19.06 3.81 -0.92
N MET A 139 -18.27 2.75 -1.15
CA MET A 139 -16.86 2.88 -1.49
C MET A 139 -16.71 3.30 -2.95
N ASN A 140 -16.31 4.55 -3.17
CA ASN A 140 -15.97 5.01 -4.52
C ASN A 140 -14.48 4.80 -4.81
N GLY A 141 -14.15 3.83 -5.66
CA GLY A 141 -12.79 3.47 -6.06
C GLY A 141 -12.53 1.95 -5.99
N GLN A 142 -11.45 1.49 -6.61
CA GLN A 142 -11.17 0.06 -6.76
C GLN A 142 -10.47 -0.57 -5.55
N ASN A 143 -9.90 0.24 -4.64
CA ASN A 143 -9.18 -0.23 -3.46
C ASN A 143 -8.10 -1.29 -3.78
N LYS A 144 -7.40 -1.15 -4.92
CA LYS A 144 -6.41 -2.15 -5.38
C LYS A 144 -5.33 -2.43 -4.35
N LEU A 145 -4.86 -1.40 -3.64
CA LEU A 145 -3.83 -1.54 -2.60
C LEU A 145 -4.35 -2.33 -1.40
N GLY A 146 -5.54 -2.01 -0.88
CA GLY A 146 -6.18 -2.79 0.18
C GLY A 146 -6.39 -4.25 -0.22
N ASN A 147 -6.82 -4.50 -1.47
CA ASN A 147 -6.99 -5.86 -1.99
C ASN A 147 -5.66 -6.64 -2.09
N MET A 148 -4.57 -5.99 -2.50
CA MET A 148 -3.24 -6.59 -2.51
C MET A 148 -2.75 -6.91 -1.10
N LEU A 149 -3.01 -6.04 -0.11
CA LEU A 149 -2.70 -6.33 1.30
C LEU A 149 -3.51 -7.51 1.83
N ASN A 150 -4.79 -7.63 1.46
CA ASN A 150 -5.63 -8.79 1.84
C ASN A 150 -5.02 -10.09 1.29
N ALA A 151 -4.61 -10.10 0.02
CA ALA A 151 -3.99 -11.26 -0.61
C ALA A 151 -2.66 -11.62 0.07
N LEU A 152 -1.80 -10.64 0.31
CA LEU A 152 -0.51 -10.83 0.99
C LEU A 152 -0.71 -11.36 2.42
N ALA A 153 -1.57 -10.73 3.21
CA ALA A 153 -1.83 -11.16 4.58
C ALA A 153 -2.45 -12.56 4.65
N LYS A 154 -3.36 -12.90 3.73
CA LYS A 154 -3.89 -14.26 3.60
C LYS A 154 -2.80 -15.27 3.25
N GLN A 155 -1.89 -14.93 2.32
CA GLN A 155 -0.76 -15.79 1.97
C GLN A 155 0.19 -16.02 3.17
N MET A 156 0.43 -14.99 3.97
CA MET A 156 1.39 -15.05 5.09
C MET A 156 0.81 -15.67 6.36
N PHE A 157 -0.48 -15.46 6.63
CA PHE A 157 -1.10 -15.73 7.94
C PHE A 157 -2.42 -16.50 7.86
N GLY A 158 -2.92 -16.79 6.66
CA GLY A 158 -4.11 -17.63 6.49
C GLY A 158 -3.86 -19.09 6.87
N PRO A 159 -4.92 -19.88 7.09
CA PRO A 159 -4.80 -21.31 7.29
C PRO A 159 -4.12 -21.96 6.07
N ARG A 160 -3.21 -22.90 6.34
CA ARG A 160 -2.54 -23.72 5.32
C ARG A 160 -3.46 -24.82 4.81
#